data_AF-A0A3M1J763-F1
#
_entry.id   AF-A0A3M1J763-F1
#
_cell.length_a   1.000
_cell.length_b   1.000
_cell.length_c   1.000
_cell.angle_alpha   90.00
_cell.angle_beta   90.00
_cell.angle_gamma   90.00
#
_symmetry.space_group_name_H-M   'P 1'
#
loop_
_entity.id
_entity.type
_entity.pdbx_description
1 polymer ?
#
loop_
_entity_poly.entity_id
_entity_poly.type
_entity_poly.pdbx_seq_one_letter_code
_entity_poly.pdbx_strand_id
1 'polypeptide(L)' 'ILLDEQKNNVKARQITEIHADSSAVKVLVIPTNEELEIATQTLAVISK' A
#
# COMPACT_ATOMS: atom_id res chain seq x y z
N ILE A 1 3.63 -15.88 -8.11
CA ILE A 1 2.77 -14.70 -7.87
C ILE A 1 1.66 -14.78 -8.92
N LEU A 2 0.40 -14.79 -8.50
CA LEU A 2 -0.76 -14.85 -9.41
C LEU A 2 -1.64 -13.63 -9.14
N LEU A 3 -1.88 -12.82 -10.18
CA LEU A 3 -2.70 -11.62 -10.09
C LEU A 3 -4.17 -11.94 -10.43
N ASP A 4 -5.06 -11.18 -9.81
CA ASP A 4 -6.48 -11.16 -10.15
C ASP A 4 -6.75 -9.92 -11.00
N GLU A 5 -7.03 -10.14 -12.29
CA GLU A 5 -7.22 -9.05 -13.26
C GLU A 5 -8.41 -8.14 -12.92
N GLN A 6 -9.46 -8.67 -12.27
CA GLN A 6 -10.60 -7.86 -11.86
C GLN A 6 -10.24 -6.97 -10.67
N LYS A 7 -9.58 -7.54 -9.66
CA LYS A 7 -9.10 -6.78 -8.49
C LYS A 7 -8.03 -5.75 -8.88
N ASN A 8 -7.19 -6.06 -9.87
CA ASN A 8 -6.12 -5.19 -10.34
C ASN A 8 -6.62 -4.04 -11.23
N ASN A 9 -7.77 -4.17 -11.89
CA ASN A 9 -8.32 -3.16 -12.78
C ASN A 9 -9.09 -2.03 -12.04
N VAL A 10 -8.50 -1.49 -10.98
CA VAL A 10 -9.07 -0.38 -10.19
C VAL A 10 -8.00 0.66 -9.88
N LYS A 11 -8.41 1.93 -9.85
CA LYS A 11 -7.56 3.00 -9.33
C LYS A 11 -7.65 3.03 -7.80
N ALA A 12 -6.82 2.23 -7.15
CA ALA A 12 -6.81 2.09 -5.69
C ALA A 12 -6.56 3.44 -4.99
N ARG A 13 -7.50 3.84 -4.11
CA ARG A 13 -7.37 4.99 -3.20
C ARG A 13 -7.23 4.58 -1.74
N GLN A 14 -7.22 3.27 -1.50
CA GLN A 14 -7.08 2.62 -0.21
C GLN A 14 -6.27 1.34 -0.40
N ILE A 15 -5.88 0.70 0.70
CA ILE A 15 -5.19 -0.60 0.67
C ILE A 15 -6.05 -1.59 -0.12
N THR A 16 -5.50 -2.12 -1.21
CA THR A 16 -6.21 -3.00 -2.13
C THR A 16 -5.39 -4.25 -2.42
N GLU A 17 -5.99 -5.42 -2.26
CA GLU A 17 -5.41 -6.71 -2.65
C GLU A 17 -5.65 -6.97 -4.14
N ILE A 18 -4.60 -7.25 -4.90
CA ILE A 18 -4.67 -7.47 -6.36
C ILE A 18 -4.22 -8.88 -6.78
N HIS A 19 -4.02 -9.76 -5.81
CA HIS A 19 -3.65 -11.15 -6.05
C HIS A 19 -4.89 -12.06 -6.11
N ALA A 20 -4.77 -13.16 -6.85
CA ALA A 20 -5.78 -14.21 -6.86
C ALA A 20 -5.77 -14.95 -5.51
N ASP A 21 -6.92 -15.47 -5.09
CA ASP A 21 -7.08 -16.15 -3.80
C ASP A 21 -6.20 -17.41 -3.68
N SER A 22 -5.85 -18.02 -4.82
CA SER A 22 -4.93 -19.17 -4.90
C SER A 22 -3.45 -18.79 -4.98
N SER A 23 -3.11 -17.49 -4.96
CA SER A 23 -1.72 -17.04 -5.01
C SER A 23 -1.00 -17.37 -3.70
N ALA A 24 0.13 -18.06 -3.79
CA ALA A 24 1.02 -18.31 -2.64
C ALA A 24 1.67 -17.02 -2.09
N VAL A 25 1.55 -15.89 -2.80
CA VAL A 25 2.12 -14.59 -2.43
C VAL A 25 1.04 -13.52 -2.48
N LYS A 26 0.93 -12.71 -1.42
CA LYS A 26 0.04 -11.55 -1.35
C LYS A 26 0.64 -10.37 -2.11
N VAL A 27 -0.18 -9.71 -2.92
CA VAL A 27 0.16 -8.47 -3.62
C VAL A 27 -0.84 -7.39 -3.23
N LEU A 28 -0.32 -6.24 -2.80
CA LEU A 28 -1.07 -5.10 -2.26
C LEU A 28 -0.69 -3.82 -3.00
N VAL A 29 -1.69 -2.98 -3.27
CA VAL A 29 -1.50 -1.57 -3.62
C VAL A 29 -1.82 -0.74 -2.39
N ILE A 30 -0.82 -0.04 -1.86
CA ILE A 30 -0.95 0.83 -0.68
C ILE A 30 -0.64 2.27 -1.13
N PRO A 31 -1.61 3.19 -1.09
CA PRO A 31 -1.34 4.60 -1.35
C PRO A 31 -0.29 5.12 -0.37
N THR A 32 0.78 5.72 -0.91
CA THR A 32 1.79 6.39 -0.08
C THR A 32 1.27 7.75 0.39
N ASN A 33 1.75 8.19 1.55
CA ASN A 33 1.55 9.56 2.05
C ASN A 33 2.91 10.05 2.57
N GLU A 34 3.68 10.62 1.65
CA GLU A 34 5.05 11.07 1.93
C GLU A 34 5.06 12.22 2.94
N GLU A 35 4.06 13.10 2.90
CA GLU A 35 3.92 14.22 3.82
C GLU A 35 3.74 13.76 5.27
N LEU A 36 2.94 12.71 5.49
CA LEU A 36 2.75 12.11 6.82
C LEU A 36 4.05 11.48 7.34
N GLU A 37 4.79 10.79 6.48
CA GLU A 37 6.07 10.17 6.85
C GLU A 37 7.11 11.24 7.22
N ILE A 38 7.23 12.30 6.41
CA ILE A 38 8.10 13.45 6.68
C ILE A 38 7.70 14.11 8.01
N ALA A 39 6.41 14.34 8.25
CA ALA A 39 5.92 14.94 9.49
C ALA A 39 6.26 14.08 10.71
N THR A 40 6.08 12.76 10.60
CA THR A 40 6.39 11.79 11.67
C THR A 40 7.88 11.78 11.99
N GLN A 41 8.74 11.71 10.96
CA GLN A 41 10.20 11.76 11.12
C GLN A 41 10.67 13.10 11.69
N THR A 42 10.09 14.22 11.22
CA THR A 42 10.40 15.56 11.74
C THR A 42 10.05 15.65 13.22
N LEU A 43 8.85 15.22 13.62
CA LEU A 43 8.41 15.21 15.01
C LEU A 43 9.36 14.38 15.89
N ALA A 44 9.80 13.22 15.42
CA ALA A 44 10.73 12.35 16.13
C ALA A 44 12.13 12.98 16.33
N VAL A 45 12.55 13.87 15.42
CA VAL A 45 13.81 14.62 15.55
C VAL A 45 13.67 15.78 16.52
N ILE A 46 12.58 16.56 16.45
CA ILE A 46 12.42 17.78 17.26
C ILE A 46 11.89 17.52 18.69
N SER A 47 11.34 16.33 18.95
CA SER A 47 10.81 15.96 20.28
C SER A 47 11.83 15.22 21.16
N LYS A 48 13.09 15.20 20.75
CA LYS A 48 14.24 14.79 21.58
C LYS A 48 14.81 15.98 22.34
#